data_AF-A0A436ZW13-F1
#
_entry.id   AF-A0A436ZW13-F1
#
_cell.length_a   1.000
_cell.length_b   1.000
_cell.length_c   1.000
_cell.angle_alpha   90.00
_cell.angle_beta   90.00
_cell.angle_gamma   90.00
#
_symmetry.space_group_name_H-M   'P 1'
#
loop_
_entity.id
_entity.type
_entity.pdbx_description
1 polymer ?
#
loop_
_entity_poly.entity_id
_entity_poly.type
_entity_poly.pdbx_seq_one_letter_code
_entity_poly.pdbx_strand_id
1 'polypeptide(L)'
;MDESARNINPRSFKRRRNDMSADEDETDNAESLPPSAPSDEASSSSKSVRTAKSTATEGKKNAFTELMSKKPKPNPPPPAKAQRPVPNPYFLNSDPRAGLAVYLSDPASVPSKAMLFYNDDFVVINDVFPKSTVHALILPRDISITHLHPLEILNSNPEILASIRKIAVETCDLLAKELRRIHLKTSVLEKTRQKAFEELEERAISEPGFDPDSEESQALLPPGRDWASCIKIGVHARPSMTNFHIHVISEDMHSERVKNKKHYNSFNSGFFVNLDEFPLDKDDERIPGVGHVTNGMLKGDMVCWKCKRNFRNKFKELKDHLEIEYETWKRI
;
A
#
# COMPACT_ATOMS: atom_id res chain seq x y z
N MET A 1 -7.98 14.60 71.58
CA MET A 1 -7.44 14.41 72.93
C MET A 1 -7.19 12.92 73.04
N ASP A 2 -6.04 12.46 72.55
CA ASP A 2 -4.82 12.19 73.36
C ASP A 2 -5.09 11.12 74.42
N GLU A 3 -4.29 10.06 74.61
CA GLU A 3 -2.95 9.73 74.13
C GLU A 3 -2.64 8.28 74.56
N SER A 4 -1.74 7.59 73.85
CA SER A 4 -0.70 6.66 74.40
C SER A 4 -1.12 5.29 75.01
N ALA A 5 -0.38 4.17 74.91
CA ALA A 5 0.88 3.82 74.26
C ALA A 5 1.27 2.33 74.52
N ARG A 6 1.98 1.74 73.53
CA ARG A 6 3.16 0.82 73.61
C ARG A 6 3.05 -0.62 74.18
N ASN A 7 3.45 -1.61 73.36
CA ASN A 7 4.79 -2.25 73.42
C ASN A 7 5.02 -3.27 72.27
N ILE A 8 6.00 -3.07 71.36
CA ILE A 8 7.37 -3.67 71.27
C ILE A 8 7.47 -5.03 70.53
N ASN A 9 7.92 -4.95 69.25
CA ASN A 9 8.95 -5.68 68.43
C ASN A 9 9.66 -6.96 69.01
N PRO A 10 10.38 -7.86 68.26
CA PRO A 10 11.02 -7.66 66.94
C PRO A 10 11.29 -8.86 65.97
N ARG A 11 11.84 -8.53 64.78
CA ARG A 11 12.76 -9.31 63.88
C ARG A 11 12.20 -10.55 63.16
N SER A 12 12.23 -10.60 61.82
CA SER A 12 13.47 -10.98 61.10
C SER A 12 13.66 -10.30 59.73
N PHE A 13 14.85 -9.72 59.55
CA PHE A 13 15.47 -9.39 58.27
C PHE A 13 15.79 -10.66 57.45
N LYS A 14 15.61 -10.60 56.12
CA LYS A 14 16.67 -10.91 55.13
C LYS A 14 16.28 -10.54 53.68
N ARG A 15 16.99 -9.50 53.20
CA ARG A 15 17.65 -9.31 51.90
C ARG A 15 16.85 -9.21 50.58
N ARG A 16 16.89 -7.97 50.07
CA ARG A 16 16.90 -7.53 48.66
C ARG A 16 17.64 -8.49 47.70
N ARG A 17 17.08 -8.65 46.50
CA ARG A 17 17.82 -8.62 45.23
C ARG A 17 17.07 -7.78 44.20
N ASN A 18 17.77 -6.79 43.68
CA ASN A 18 17.50 -6.16 42.39
C ASN A 18 17.79 -7.16 41.27
N ASP A 19 16.94 -7.17 40.26
CA ASP A 19 17.16 -7.45 38.82
C ASP A 19 15.89 -6.84 38.18
N MET A 20 15.84 -5.81 37.33
CA MET A 20 16.71 -5.27 36.28
C MET A 20 17.20 -6.29 35.25
N SER A 21 16.82 -6.04 34.00
CA SER A 21 17.04 -6.80 32.75
C SER A 21 16.04 -7.95 32.54
N ALA A 22 15.43 -8.14 31.37
CA ALA A 22 15.51 -7.44 30.10
C ALA A 22 14.15 -7.60 29.40
N ASP A 23 13.62 -6.52 28.85
CA ASP A 23 12.61 -6.58 27.80
C ASP A 23 13.24 -7.28 26.61
N GLU A 24 12.84 -8.52 26.36
CA GLU A 24 13.15 -9.19 25.10
C GLU A 24 12.22 -8.63 24.03
N ASP A 25 12.81 -7.71 23.29
CA ASP A 25 12.37 -7.09 22.06
C ASP A 25 12.20 -8.18 20.98
N GLU A 26 11.02 -8.78 20.91
CA GLU A 26 10.66 -9.69 19.81
C GLU A 26 10.32 -8.83 18.58
N THR A 27 11.37 -8.39 17.90
CA THR A 27 11.33 -7.75 16.58
C THR A 27 10.91 -8.78 15.53
N ASP A 28 9.61 -9.03 15.44
CA ASP A 28 9.01 -9.77 14.34
C ASP A 28 8.90 -8.83 13.12
N ASN A 29 10.05 -8.54 12.51
CA ASN A 29 10.19 -7.93 11.20
C ASN A 29 9.73 -8.96 10.16
N ALA A 30 8.45 -8.94 9.84
CA ALA A 30 7.94 -9.69 8.70
C ALA A 30 8.55 -9.11 7.41
N GLU A 31 9.41 -9.91 6.79
CA GLU A 31 9.97 -9.71 5.46
C GLU A 31 8.88 -9.35 4.44
N SER A 32 8.80 -8.07 4.10
CA SER A 32 8.31 -7.61 2.81
C SER A 32 9.52 -7.38 1.91
N LEU A 33 10.09 -8.46 1.38
CA LEU A 33 11.13 -8.38 0.35
C LEU A 33 10.52 -7.78 -0.94
N PRO A 34 11.28 -6.94 -1.66
CA PRO A 34 10.80 -6.28 -2.87
C PRO A 34 10.62 -7.27 -4.04
N PRO A 35 9.82 -6.92 -5.07
CA PRO A 35 9.64 -7.77 -6.24
C PRO A 35 10.96 -7.90 -7.03
N SER A 36 11.39 -9.13 -7.29
CA SER A 36 12.34 -9.45 -8.34
C SER A 36 11.60 -9.55 -9.69
N ALA A 37 12.15 -8.90 -10.72
CA ALA A 37 11.65 -8.99 -12.08
C ALA A 37 11.81 -10.43 -12.64
N PRO A 38 10.89 -10.94 -13.48
CA PRO A 38 11.02 -12.25 -14.09
C PRO A 38 12.02 -12.18 -15.24
N SER A 39 13.07 -13.01 -15.18
CA SER A 39 13.92 -13.33 -16.31
C SER A 39 13.47 -14.66 -16.92
N ASP A 40 12.86 -14.61 -18.09
CA ASP A 40 12.84 -15.72 -19.03
C ASP A 40 14.27 -15.93 -19.56
N GLU A 41 14.75 -17.17 -19.60
CA GLU A 41 15.55 -17.75 -20.69
C GLU A 41 15.97 -19.18 -20.35
N ALA A 42 15.98 -19.99 -21.41
CA ALA A 42 16.04 -21.44 -21.37
C ALA A 42 17.46 -22.00 -21.46
N SER A 43 17.57 -23.27 -21.07
CA SER A 43 18.33 -24.32 -21.76
C SER A 43 19.87 -24.36 -21.69
N SER A 44 20.30 -25.48 -21.09
CA SER A 44 21.35 -26.41 -21.54
C SER A 44 22.82 -26.22 -21.12
N SER A 45 23.21 -27.14 -20.24
CA SER A 45 24.45 -27.95 -20.22
C SER A 45 25.53 -27.71 -21.28
N SER A 46 26.79 -27.61 -20.85
CA SER A 46 27.73 -28.75 -20.86
C SER A 46 29.15 -28.36 -20.43
N LYS A 47 29.92 -29.39 -20.12
CA LYS A 47 31.15 -29.48 -19.34
C LYS A 47 32.43 -29.15 -20.13
N SER A 48 33.41 -28.62 -19.38
CA SER A 48 34.83 -29.05 -19.31
C SER A 48 35.79 -28.79 -20.48
N VAL A 49 36.94 -28.17 -20.19
CA VAL A 49 38.29 -28.79 -20.08
C VAL A 49 39.38 -27.69 -20.14
N ARG A 50 40.39 -27.84 -19.26
CA ARG A 50 41.64 -27.07 -19.17
C ARG A 50 42.69 -27.50 -20.22
N THR A 51 43.52 -26.56 -20.70
CA THR A 51 45.01 -26.60 -20.84
C THR A 51 45.48 -25.39 -21.68
N ALA A 52 46.28 -24.43 -21.18
CA ALA A 52 47.71 -24.40 -20.83
C ALA A 52 48.68 -24.14 -22.01
N LYS A 53 49.37 -22.98 -21.93
CA LYS A 53 50.71 -22.59 -22.43
C LYS A 53 50.96 -22.59 -23.96
N SER A 54 51.88 -21.83 -24.57
CA SER A 54 52.59 -20.54 -24.37
C SER A 54 53.67 -20.50 -25.46
N THR A 55 54.10 -19.28 -25.89
CA THR A 55 55.35 -18.93 -26.59
C THR A 55 55.59 -19.50 -28.00
N ALA A 56 55.45 -18.74 -29.09
CA ALA A 56 56.29 -17.64 -29.63
C ALA A 56 57.56 -18.11 -30.36
N THR A 57 57.64 -17.88 -31.68
CA THR A 57 58.83 -17.38 -32.41
C THR A 57 58.48 -16.97 -33.86
N GLU A 58 59.01 -15.81 -34.27
CA GLU A 58 58.81 -15.13 -35.56
C GLU A 58 59.77 -15.64 -36.65
N GLY A 59 59.34 -15.57 -37.92
CA GLY A 59 60.22 -15.84 -39.05
C GLY A 59 59.66 -15.49 -40.43
N LYS A 60 59.98 -14.27 -40.88
CA LYS A 60 60.11 -13.78 -42.28
C LYS A 60 58.83 -13.56 -43.12
N LYS A 61 58.54 -12.28 -43.38
CA LYS A 61 57.50 -11.75 -44.26
C LYS A 61 58.03 -11.70 -45.71
N ASN A 62 57.28 -12.27 -46.65
CA ASN A 62 57.58 -12.20 -48.09
C ASN A 62 56.70 -11.14 -48.76
N ALA A 63 57.20 -10.39 -49.74
CA ALA A 63 56.54 -9.24 -50.38
C ALA A 63 55.18 -9.55 -51.06
N PHE A 64 54.79 -10.82 -51.16
CA PHE A 64 53.48 -11.26 -51.65
C PHE A 64 52.39 -11.29 -50.56
N THR A 65 52.75 -11.29 -49.27
CA THR A 65 51.77 -11.31 -48.15
C THR A 65 51.22 -9.92 -47.82
N GLU A 66 51.92 -8.86 -48.22
CA GLU A 66 51.53 -7.47 -47.98
C GLU A 66 50.44 -7.01 -48.96
N LEU A 67 50.47 -7.53 -50.20
CA LEU A 67 49.53 -7.17 -51.29
C LEU A 67 48.12 -7.78 -51.13
N MET A 68 47.95 -8.79 -50.27
CA MET A 68 46.67 -9.51 -50.04
C MET A 68 46.10 -9.26 -48.63
N SER A 69 46.62 -8.29 -47.89
CA SER A 69 46.10 -7.93 -46.57
C SER A 69 44.91 -6.97 -46.71
N LYS A 70 43.71 -7.43 -46.36
CA LYS A 70 42.53 -6.56 -46.22
C LYS A 70 42.85 -5.50 -45.16
N LYS A 71 42.73 -4.22 -45.51
CA LYS A 71 42.84 -3.10 -44.56
C LYS A 71 42.04 -3.43 -43.29
N PRO A 72 42.63 -3.34 -42.08
CA PRO A 72 41.87 -3.54 -40.87
C PRO A 72 40.73 -2.52 -40.81
N LYS A 73 39.51 -3.00 -40.58
CA LYS A 73 38.37 -2.13 -40.30
C LYS A 73 38.70 -1.27 -39.08
N PRO A 74 38.36 0.03 -39.06
CA PRO A 74 38.53 0.84 -37.86
C PRO A 74 37.83 0.15 -36.69
N ASN A 75 38.50 0.10 -35.54
CA ASN A 75 37.90 -0.44 -34.32
C ASN A 75 36.55 0.25 -34.08
N PRO A 76 35.50 -0.51 -33.70
CA PRO A 76 34.27 0.13 -33.25
C PRO A 76 34.62 1.10 -32.10
N PRO A 77 33.94 2.25 -32.01
CA PRO A 77 34.16 3.16 -30.90
C PRO A 77 34.01 2.38 -29.59
N PRO A 78 34.82 2.70 -28.56
CA PRO A 78 34.71 2.03 -27.27
C PRO A 78 33.24 2.07 -26.83
N PRO A 79 32.70 0.97 -26.28
CA PRO A 79 31.32 0.96 -25.82
C PRO A 79 31.16 2.16 -24.90
N ALA A 80 30.18 3.01 -25.22
CA ALA A 80 29.83 4.14 -24.37
C ALA A 80 29.75 3.60 -22.94
N LYS A 81 30.58 4.14 -22.04
CA LYS A 81 30.57 3.74 -20.63
C LYS A 81 29.12 3.80 -20.20
N ALA A 82 28.52 2.67 -19.84
CA ALA A 82 27.16 2.61 -19.33
C ALA A 82 27.07 3.68 -18.26
N GLN A 83 26.27 4.72 -18.52
CA GLN A 83 26.05 5.78 -17.55
C GLN A 83 25.53 5.08 -16.31
N ARG A 84 26.23 5.25 -15.18
CA ARG A 84 25.73 4.71 -13.91
C ARG A 84 24.32 5.25 -13.74
N PRO A 85 23.31 4.39 -13.49
CA PRO A 85 21.95 4.86 -13.31
C PRO A 85 21.96 5.93 -12.23
N VAL A 86 21.32 7.07 -12.54
CA VAL A 86 21.17 8.16 -11.58
C VAL A 86 20.45 7.58 -10.35
N PRO A 87 20.96 7.78 -9.12
CA PRO A 87 20.29 7.28 -7.93
C PRO A 87 18.86 7.83 -7.87
N ASN A 88 17.87 6.95 -7.69
CA ASN A 88 16.49 7.38 -7.54
C ASN A 88 16.36 8.15 -6.20
N PRO A 89 15.95 9.45 -6.23
CA PRO A 89 15.97 10.33 -5.06
C PRO A 89 14.92 9.96 -4.00
N TYR A 90 13.96 9.10 -4.33
CA TYR A 90 12.92 8.65 -3.41
C TYR A 90 13.39 7.47 -2.53
N PHE A 91 14.59 6.93 -2.76
CA PHE A 91 15.19 5.93 -1.86
C PHE A 91 15.98 6.62 -0.76
N LEU A 92 15.57 6.39 0.48
CA LEU A 92 16.31 6.84 1.65
C LEU A 92 17.38 5.81 2.04
N ASN A 93 18.66 6.08 1.79
CA ASN A 93 19.81 5.34 2.36
C ASN A 93 19.70 3.81 2.39
N SER A 94 19.24 3.18 1.30
CA SER A 94 19.01 1.72 1.21
C SER A 94 18.02 1.16 2.26
N ASP A 95 17.10 1.98 2.76
CA ASP A 95 16.04 1.55 3.70
C ASP A 95 15.17 0.48 3.04
N PRO A 96 15.07 -0.74 3.62
CA PRO A 96 14.25 -1.81 3.06
C PRO A 96 12.75 -1.45 2.99
N ARG A 97 12.31 -0.44 3.73
CA ARG A 97 10.92 0.06 3.72
C ARG A 97 10.67 1.13 2.65
N ALA A 98 11.67 1.47 1.83
CA ALA A 98 11.54 2.42 0.71
C ALA A 98 11.04 1.75 -0.59
N GLY A 99 10.37 0.60 -0.51
CA GLY A 99 9.87 -0.13 -1.69
C GLY A 99 8.86 0.64 -2.55
N LEU A 100 8.24 1.70 -2.03
CA LEU A 100 7.33 2.57 -2.79
C LEU A 100 8.06 3.59 -3.68
N ALA A 101 9.35 3.83 -3.44
CA ALA A 101 10.18 4.74 -4.22
C ALA A 101 10.24 4.40 -5.71
N VAL A 102 10.05 3.11 -6.06
CA VAL A 102 10.03 2.62 -7.45
C VAL A 102 8.90 3.22 -8.28
N TYR A 103 7.79 3.63 -7.63
CA TYR A 103 6.62 4.18 -8.32
C TYR A 103 6.74 5.69 -8.57
N LEU A 104 7.63 6.37 -7.86
CA LEU A 104 7.71 7.83 -7.83
C LEU A 104 8.69 8.41 -8.87
N SER A 105 9.78 7.69 -9.19
CA SER A 105 10.82 8.20 -10.09
C SER A 105 10.39 8.27 -11.55
N ASP A 106 9.74 7.21 -12.03
CA ASP A 106 9.27 7.11 -13.41
C ASP A 106 7.92 6.38 -13.45
N PRO A 107 6.81 7.08 -13.16
CA PRO A 107 5.49 6.49 -13.15
C PRO A 107 5.09 5.87 -14.50
N ALA A 108 5.65 6.35 -15.61
CA ALA A 108 5.34 5.88 -16.95
C ALA A 108 5.90 4.48 -17.25
N SER A 109 6.97 4.06 -16.59
CA SER A 109 7.52 2.70 -16.72
C SER A 109 6.88 1.67 -15.77
N VAL A 110 6.02 2.10 -14.86
CA VAL A 110 5.30 1.20 -13.95
C VAL A 110 4.24 0.40 -14.73
N PRO A 111 4.13 -0.93 -14.53
CA PRO A 111 3.10 -1.73 -15.17
C PRO A 111 1.67 -1.23 -14.89
N SER A 112 0.81 -1.21 -15.91
CA SER A 112 -0.58 -0.72 -15.82
C SER A 112 -1.47 -1.46 -14.82
N LYS A 113 -1.07 -2.66 -14.36
CA LYS A 113 -1.80 -3.39 -13.31
C LYS A 113 -1.59 -2.77 -11.92
N ALA A 114 -0.40 -2.22 -11.68
CA ALA A 114 -0.07 -1.57 -10.42
C ALA A 114 -0.46 -0.09 -10.44
N MET A 115 -0.28 0.59 -11.57
CA MET A 115 -0.60 2.01 -11.73
C MET A 115 -2.09 2.23 -11.99
N LEU A 116 -2.74 3.08 -11.19
CA LEU A 116 -4.10 3.56 -11.49
C LEU A 116 -4.04 4.81 -12.36
N PHE A 117 -3.35 5.85 -11.87
CA PHE A 117 -3.08 7.07 -12.61
C PHE A 117 -1.98 7.89 -11.91
N TYR A 118 -1.43 8.88 -12.59
CA TYR A 118 -0.46 9.81 -12.02
C TYR A 118 -0.58 11.18 -12.68
N ASN A 119 -0.09 12.20 -11.99
CA ASN A 119 0.12 13.55 -12.51
C ASN A 119 1.47 14.09 -11.99
N ASP A 120 1.72 15.39 -12.14
CA ASP A 120 2.98 16.00 -11.72
C ASP A 120 3.20 15.96 -10.20
N ASP A 121 2.13 15.92 -9.41
CA ASP A 121 2.15 16.03 -7.96
C ASP A 121 1.97 14.68 -7.24
N PHE A 122 1.24 13.73 -7.86
CA PHE A 122 0.81 12.49 -7.23
C PHE A 122 0.94 11.28 -8.15
N VAL A 123 1.19 10.13 -7.53
CA VAL A 123 1.10 8.80 -8.13
C VAL A 123 0.07 8.01 -7.34
N VAL A 124 -0.87 7.37 -8.03
CA VAL A 124 -1.90 6.52 -7.41
C VAL A 124 -1.76 5.10 -7.92
N ILE A 125 -1.56 4.16 -7.00
CA ILE A 125 -1.31 2.74 -7.30
C ILE A 125 -2.24 1.81 -6.54
N ASN A 126 -2.45 0.62 -7.06
CA ASN A 126 -3.01 -0.49 -6.28
C ASN A 126 -1.98 -0.99 -5.25
N ASP A 127 -2.41 -1.19 -4.00
CA ASP A 127 -1.58 -1.84 -2.98
C ASP A 127 -1.33 -3.30 -3.41
N VAL A 128 -0.06 -3.70 -3.45
CA VAL A 128 0.35 -5.06 -3.86
C VAL A 128 -0.05 -6.12 -2.82
N PHE A 129 -0.36 -5.71 -1.59
CA PHE A 129 -0.86 -6.50 -0.48
C PHE A 129 -2.21 -5.95 0.01
N PRO A 130 -3.26 -5.92 -0.82
CA PRO A 130 -4.51 -5.22 -0.51
C PRO A 130 -5.17 -5.81 0.74
N LYS A 131 -5.67 -4.97 1.66
CA LYS A 131 -6.28 -5.45 2.93
C LYS A 131 -7.81 -5.54 2.88
N SER A 132 -8.40 -5.15 1.76
CA SER A 132 -9.83 -5.24 1.45
C SER A 132 -10.01 -5.52 -0.04
N THR A 133 -11.26 -5.62 -0.50
CA THR A 133 -11.64 -5.83 -1.92
C THR A 133 -10.96 -4.85 -2.86
N VAL A 134 -10.94 -3.56 -2.52
CA VAL A 134 -10.12 -2.55 -3.19
C VAL A 134 -9.22 -1.84 -2.18
N HIS A 135 -7.97 -1.61 -2.56
CA HIS A 135 -6.99 -0.92 -1.73
C HIS A 135 -5.96 -0.24 -2.63
N ALA A 136 -5.93 1.09 -2.60
CA ALA A 136 -4.98 1.92 -3.32
C ALA A 136 -4.14 2.78 -2.36
N LEU A 137 -3.01 3.23 -2.87
CA LEU A 137 -2.11 4.16 -2.21
C LEU A 137 -1.95 5.41 -3.07
N ILE A 138 -2.15 6.58 -2.47
CA ILE A 138 -1.80 7.88 -3.06
C ILE A 138 -0.42 8.25 -2.52
N LEU A 139 0.52 8.52 -3.42
CA LEU A 139 1.90 8.84 -3.14
C LEU A 139 2.22 10.26 -3.65
N PRO A 140 2.47 11.23 -2.78
CA PRO A 140 2.98 12.53 -3.19
C PRO A 140 4.37 12.40 -3.82
N ARG A 141 4.59 13.11 -4.93
CA ARG A 141 5.86 13.15 -5.66
C ARG A 141 6.83 14.20 -5.14
N ASP A 142 6.40 15.08 -4.24
CA ASP A 142 7.30 16.04 -3.62
C ASP A 142 8.32 15.31 -2.71
N ILE A 143 9.59 15.38 -3.13
CA ILE A 143 10.73 14.76 -2.45
C ILE A 143 10.93 15.35 -1.05
N SER A 144 10.59 16.64 -0.85
CA SER A 144 10.79 17.30 0.45
C SER A 144 9.89 16.72 1.55
N ILE A 145 8.75 16.14 1.17
CA ILE A 145 7.77 15.56 2.11
C ILE A 145 7.72 14.04 2.11
N THR A 146 8.25 13.38 1.07
CA THR A 146 8.10 11.93 0.90
C THR A 146 8.65 11.12 2.08
N HIS A 147 9.61 11.63 2.84
CA HIS A 147 10.20 10.95 4.00
C HIS A 147 9.75 11.51 5.35
N LEU A 148 8.82 12.47 5.36
CA LEU A 148 8.31 13.09 6.58
C LEU A 148 7.11 12.32 7.13
N HIS A 149 6.82 12.53 8.41
CA HIS A 149 5.74 11.81 9.08
C HIS A 149 4.36 12.31 8.58
N PRO A 150 3.42 11.43 8.16
CA PRO A 150 2.15 11.85 7.58
C PRO A 150 1.34 12.78 8.47
N LEU A 151 1.24 12.46 9.76
CA LEU A 151 0.48 13.29 10.72
C LEU A 151 1.08 14.69 10.86
N GLU A 152 2.40 14.84 10.79
CA GLU A 152 3.07 16.13 10.91
C GLU A 152 2.77 17.00 9.68
N ILE A 153 2.87 16.41 8.49
CA ILE A 153 2.62 17.11 7.22
C ILE A 153 1.16 17.52 7.09
N LEU A 154 0.23 16.60 7.36
CA LEU A 154 -1.20 16.85 7.24
C LEU A 154 -1.71 17.84 8.29
N ASN A 155 -1.10 17.90 9.48
CA ASN A 155 -1.46 18.88 10.52
C ASN A 155 -0.86 20.28 10.24
N SER A 156 0.35 20.35 9.71
CA SER A 156 1.10 21.61 9.63
C SER A 156 0.95 22.34 8.30
N ASN A 157 0.54 21.66 7.23
CA ASN A 157 0.49 22.21 5.88
C ASN A 157 -0.93 22.15 5.28
N PRO A 158 -1.74 23.21 5.42
CA PRO A 158 -3.13 23.22 4.94
C PRO A 158 -3.23 23.12 3.40
N GLU A 159 -2.25 23.66 2.66
CA GLU A 159 -2.23 23.58 1.20
C GLU A 159 -2.02 22.15 0.71
N ILE A 160 -1.06 21.43 1.31
CA ILE A 160 -0.81 20.01 1.01
C ILE A 160 -2.03 19.18 1.39
N LEU A 161 -2.63 19.42 2.56
CA LEU A 161 -3.85 18.74 2.99
C LEU A 161 -4.99 18.96 1.98
N ALA A 162 -5.20 20.20 1.51
CA ALA A 162 -6.22 20.51 0.52
C ALA A 162 -5.97 19.79 -0.83
N SER A 163 -4.72 19.77 -1.30
CA SER A 163 -4.33 19.05 -2.51
C SER A 163 -4.56 17.54 -2.38
N ILE A 164 -4.17 16.95 -1.24
CA ILE A 164 -4.39 15.53 -0.92
C ILE A 164 -5.90 15.20 -0.87
N ARG A 165 -6.73 16.07 -0.27
CA ARG A 165 -8.18 15.88 -0.26
C ARG A 165 -8.77 15.83 -1.66
N LYS A 166 -8.31 16.69 -2.57
CA LYS A 166 -8.78 16.72 -3.95
C LYS A 166 -8.46 15.41 -4.68
N ILE A 167 -7.19 14.99 -4.66
CA ILE A 167 -6.78 13.74 -5.33
C ILE A 167 -7.41 12.50 -4.67
N ALA A 168 -7.70 12.56 -3.36
CA ALA A 168 -8.37 11.48 -2.65
C ALA A 168 -9.83 11.31 -3.08
N VAL A 169 -10.55 12.40 -3.37
CA VAL A 169 -11.91 12.32 -3.95
C VAL A 169 -11.88 11.66 -5.33
N GLU A 170 -10.97 12.10 -6.20
CA GLU A 170 -10.81 11.50 -7.54
C GLU A 170 -10.47 9.99 -7.46
N THR A 171 -9.61 9.62 -6.51
CA THR A 171 -9.24 8.22 -6.25
C THR A 171 -10.41 7.43 -5.68
N CYS A 172 -11.20 8.02 -4.77
CA CYS A 172 -12.40 7.41 -4.20
C CYS A 172 -13.42 7.11 -5.28
N ASP A 173 -13.69 8.06 -6.19
CA ASP A 173 -14.62 7.87 -7.31
C ASP A 173 -14.18 6.72 -8.22
N LEU A 174 -12.87 6.61 -8.50
CA LEU A 174 -12.32 5.52 -9.30
C LEU A 174 -12.51 4.16 -8.61
N LEU A 175 -12.23 4.07 -7.32
CA LEU A 175 -12.38 2.84 -6.54
C LEU A 175 -13.85 2.48 -6.31
N ALA A 176 -14.74 3.45 -6.19
CA ALA A 176 -16.18 3.24 -6.11
C ALA A 176 -16.72 2.64 -7.42
N LYS A 177 -16.27 3.14 -8.57
CA LYS A 177 -16.56 2.54 -9.88
C LYS A 177 -16.02 1.12 -9.99
N GLU A 178 -14.83 0.85 -9.45
CA GLU A 178 -14.24 -0.48 -9.44
C GLU A 178 -15.01 -1.45 -8.53
N LEU A 179 -15.43 -1.02 -7.33
CA LEU A 179 -16.31 -1.81 -6.46
C LEU A 179 -17.64 -2.12 -7.14
N ARG A 180 -18.25 -1.12 -7.78
CA ARG A 180 -19.45 -1.31 -8.58
C ARG A 180 -19.22 -2.34 -9.68
N ARG A 181 -18.11 -2.26 -10.41
CA ARG A 181 -17.75 -3.23 -11.47
C ARG A 181 -17.61 -4.65 -10.92
N ILE A 182 -16.95 -4.82 -9.78
CA ILE A 182 -16.75 -6.12 -9.12
C ILE A 182 -18.09 -6.72 -8.66
N HIS A 183 -18.97 -5.90 -8.09
CA HIS A 183 -20.22 -6.33 -7.46
C HIS A 183 -21.48 -6.12 -8.30
N LEU A 184 -21.34 -5.70 -9.56
CA LEU A 184 -22.44 -5.40 -10.47
C LEU A 184 -23.48 -6.53 -10.55
N LYS A 185 -23.00 -7.78 -10.52
CA LYS A 185 -23.84 -8.99 -10.62
C LYS A 185 -24.29 -9.56 -9.28
N THR A 186 -23.85 -9.00 -8.15
CA THR A 186 -24.19 -9.51 -6.81
C THR A 186 -25.06 -8.56 -6.02
N SER A 187 -24.83 -7.25 -6.14
CA SER A 187 -25.61 -6.21 -5.47
C SER A 187 -27.06 -6.20 -5.97
N VAL A 188 -28.01 -6.16 -5.04
CA VAL A 188 -29.44 -6.09 -5.35
C VAL A 188 -29.76 -4.72 -5.93
N LEU A 189 -29.24 -3.64 -5.34
CA LEU A 189 -29.46 -2.28 -5.85
C LEU A 189 -28.92 -2.10 -7.28
N GLU A 190 -27.72 -2.62 -7.57
CA GLU A 190 -27.17 -2.55 -8.93
C GLU A 190 -27.99 -3.36 -9.94
N LYS A 191 -28.46 -4.56 -9.57
CA LYS A 191 -29.35 -5.35 -10.43
C LYS A 191 -30.66 -4.64 -10.71
N THR A 192 -31.26 -4.05 -9.68
CA THR A 192 -32.52 -3.31 -9.82
C THR A 192 -32.34 -2.11 -10.75
N ARG A 193 -31.24 -1.38 -10.61
CA ARG A 193 -30.91 -0.26 -11.51
C ARG A 193 -30.63 -0.73 -12.95
N GLN A 194 -29.87 -1.79 -13.12
CA GLN A 194 -29.56 -2.35 -14.44
C GLN A 194 -30.83 -2.82 -15.16
N LYS A 195 -31.73 -3.50 -14.45
CA LYS A 195 -33.01 -3.93 -15.00
C LYS A 195 -33.88 -2.74 -15.41
N ALA A 196 -33.97 -1.71 -14.58
CA ALA A 196 -34.71 -0.50 -14.92
C ALA A 196 -34.13 0.21 -16.16
N PHE A 197 -32.80 0.18 -16.34
CA PHE A 197 -32.15 0.71 -17.53
C PHE A 197 -32.49 -0.11 -18.78
N GLU A 198 -32.43 -1.44 -18.70
CA GLU A 198 -32.87 -2.33 -19.80
C GLU A 198 -34.35 -2.12 -20.16
N GLU A 199 -35.22 -1.92 -19.17
CA GLU A 199 -36.64 -1.60 -19.40
C GLU A 199 -36.83 -0.25 -20.13
N LEU A 200 -35.96 0.75 -19.89
CA LEU A 200 -35.97 2.01 -20.64
C LEU A 200 -35.47 1.84 -22.08
N GLU A 201 -34.42 1.04 -22.30
CA GLU A 201 -33.91 0.74 -23.64
C GLU A 201 -34.97 -0.03 -24.48
N GLU A 202 -35.65 -1.01 -23.88
CA GLU A 202 -36.76 -1.73 -24.52
C GLU A 202 -37.92 -0.79 -24.87
N ARG A 203 -38.19 0.20 -24.01
CA ARG A 203 -39.19 1.25 -24.30
C ARG A 203 -38.78 2.10 -25.49
N ALA A 204 -37.50 2.47 -25.62
CA ALA A 204 -37.00 3.23 -26.77
C ALA A 204 -37.16 2.49 -28.11
N ILE A 205 -37.08 1.16 -28.09
CA ILE A 205 -37.31 0.33 -29.28
C ILE A 205 -38.80 0.29 -29.65
N SER A 206 -39.69 0.29 -28.66
CA SER A 206 -41.14 0.13 -28.87
C SER A 206 -41.91 1.44 -29.06
N GLU A 207 -41.41 2.56 -28.52
CA GLU A 207 -42.03 3.90 -28.60
C GLU A 207 -41.17 4.85 -29.46
N PRO A 208 -41.54 5.08 -30.74
CA PRO A 208 -40.82 6.01 -31.60
C PRO A 208 -40.82 7.44 -31.01
N GLY A 209 -39.64 8.01 -30.84
CA GLY A 209 -39.45 9.36 -30.29
C GLY A 209 -39.24 9.38 -28.77
N PHE A 210 -39.27 8.23 -28.09
CA PHE A 210 -38.77 8.12 -26.72
C PHE A 210 -37.24 8.13 -26.71
N ASP A 211 -36.65 9.02 -25.92
CA ASP A 211 -35.20 9.12 -25.72
C ASP A 211 -34.83 8.54 -24.33
N PRO A 212 -34.17 7.37 -24.27
CA PRO A 212 -33.76 6.75 -23.01
C PRO A 212 -32.62 7.52 -22.32
N ASP A 213 -31.89 8.37 -23.04
CA ASP A 213 -30.77 9.16 -22.54
C ASP A 213 -31.18 10.57 -22.11
N SER A 214 -32.45 10.95 -22.30
CA SER A 214 -32.99 12.23 -21.81
C SER A 214 -32.89 12.33 -20.27
N GLU A 215 -32.76 13.56 -19.77
CA GLU A 215 -32.65 13.82 -18.32
C GLU A 215 -33.87 13.26 -17.57
N GLU A 216 -35.06 13.37 -18.15
CA GLU A 216 -36.30 12.84 -17.59
C GLU A 216 -36.26 11.31 -17.48
N SER A 217 -35.79 10.60 -18.51
CA SER A 217 -35.66 9.14 -18.51
C SER A 217 -34.62 8.67 -17.50
N GLN A 218 -33.46 9.30 -17.46
CA GLN A 218 -32.40 8.97 -16.52
C GLN A 218 -32.81 9.22 -15.06
N ALA A 219 -33.64 10.22 -14.80
CA ALA A 219 -34.21 10.51 -13.49
C ALA A 219 -35.20 9.45 -12.98
N LEU A 220 -35.78 8.63 -13.87
CA LEU A 220 -36.65 7.50 -13.49
C LEU A 220 -35.87 6.29 -12.95
N LEU A 221 -34.57 6.21 -13.23
CA LEU A 221 -33.76 5.08 -12.78
C LEU A 221 -33.63 5.08 -11.25
N PRO A 222 -33.84 3.93 -10.59
CA PRO A 222 -33.64 3.84 -9.15
C PRO A 222 -32.17 4.16 -8.81
N PRO A 223 -31.91 4.78 -7.65
CA PRO A 223 -30.56 5.13 -7.26
C PRO A 223 -29.68 3.87 -7.19
N GLY A 224 -28.47 3.97 -7.75
CA GLY A 224 -27.45 2.95 -7.56
C GLY A 224 -26.98 2.92 -6.11
N ARG A 225 -26.17 1.91 -5.77
CA ARG A 225 -25.57 1.87 -4.44
C ARG A 225 -24.48 2.94 -4.35
N ASP A 226 -24.44 3.64 -3.21
CA ASP A 226 -23.34 4.55 -2.90
C ASP A 226 -22.09 3.76 -2.46
N TRP A 227 -21.30 3.33 -3.44
CA TRP A 227 -20.04 2.62 -3.21
C TRP A 227 -18.95 3.52 -2.61
N ALA A 228 -19.01 4.83 -2.82
CA ALA A 228 -18.04 5.77 -2.27
C ALA A 228 -18.14 5.85 -0.74
N SER A 229 -19.36 5.75 -0.19
CA SER A 229 -19.57 5.67 1.26
C SER A 229 -18.90 4.47 1.95
N CYS A 230 -18.60 3.40 1.21
CA CYS A 230 -17.93 2.20 1.72
C CYS A 230 -16.39 2.31 1.70
N ILE A 231 -15.83 3.47 1.33
CA ILE A 231 -14.39 3.68 1.20
C ILE A 231 -13.88 4.56 2.33
N LYS A 232 -12.82 4.09 2.98
CA LYS A 232 -12.05 4.83 3.99
C LYS A 232 -10.83 5.46 3.34
N ILE A 233 -10.54 6.69 3.71
CA ILE A 233 -9.39 7.45 3.24
C ILE A 233 -8.61 7.91 4.47
N GLY A 234 -7.33 7.62 4.54
CA GLY A 234 -6.56 7.99 5.73
C GLY A 234 -5.11 7.54 5.72
N VAL A 235 -4.43 7.80 6.82
CA VAL A 235 -3.03 7.45 7.03
C VAL A 235 -2.88 6.61 8.29
N HIS A 236 -1.84 5.79 8.33
CA HIS A 236 -1.45 5.13 9.57
C HIS A 236 -0.71 6.12 10.48
N ALA A 237 -1.06 6.10 11.77
CA ALA A 237 -0.39 6.89 12.81
C ALA A 237 1.11 6.57 12.92
N ARG A 238 1.52 5.35 12.54
CA ARG A 238 2.92 4.98 12.29
C ARG A 238 3.03 4.21 10.98
N PRO A 239 3.55 4.82 9.89
CA PRO A 239 3.66 4.16 8.60
C PRO A 239 4.60 2.95 8.60
N SER A 240 4.25 1.90 7.86
CA SER A 240 5.11 0.73 7.67
C SER A 240 6.14 0.92 6.56
N MET A 241 5.84 1.78 5.57
CA MET A 241 6.74 2.15 4.48
C MET A 241 7.31 3.54 4.73
N THR A 242 8.52 3.79 4.21
CA THR A 242 9.25 5.05 4.44
C THR A 242 8.73 6.21 3.60
N ASN A 243 8.21 5.93 2.41
CA ASN A 243 7.62 6.97 1.57
C ASN A 243 6.20 7.30 2.06
N PHE A 244 5.86 8.58 2.12
CA PHE A 244 4.55 9.08 2.48
C PHE A 244 3.49 8.51 1.54
N HIS A 245 2.48 7.87 2.12
CA HIS A 245 1.36 7.28 1.41
C HIS A 245 0.05 7.49 2.18
N ILE A 246 -1.02 7.70 1.42
CA ILE A 246 -2.40 7.76 1.92
C ILE A 246 -3.12 6.52 1.42
N HIS A 247 -3.81 5.83 2.32
CA HIS A 247 -4.62 4.67 2.01
C HIS A 247 -5.99 5.13 1.51
N VAL A 248 -6.44 4.52 0.41
CA VAL A 248 -7.84 4.56 -0.03
C VAL A 248 -8.32 3.12 -0.14
N ILE A 249 -9.19 2.70 0.77
CA ILE A 249 -9.48 1.29 1.01
C ILE A 249 -10.97 1.06 1.30
N SER A 250 -11.55 0.00 0.75
CA SER A 250 -12.92 -0.39 1.11
C SER A 250 -13.00 -0.95 2.55
N GLU A 251 -14.15 -0.77 3.19
CA GLU A 251 -14.36 -1.14 4.60
C GLU A 251 -14.47 -2.65 4.85
N ASP A 252 -14.66 -3.47 3.81
CA ASP A 252 -15.00 -4.90 3.94
C ASP A 252 -13.94 -5.73 4.67
N MET A 253 -12.66 -5.35 4.58
CA MET A 253 -11.52 -6.09 5.11
C MET A 253 -11.47 -7.55 4.62
N HIS A 254 -12.04 -7.84 3.46
CA HIS A 254 -12.07 -9.15 2.82
C HIS A 254 -10.86 -9.28 1.89
N SER A 255 -9.81 -9.93 2.40
CA SER A 255 -8.62 -10.25 1.62
C SER A 255 -7.82 -11.38 2.25
N GLU A 256 -7.16 -12.17 1.42
CA GLU A 256 -6.17 -13.18 1.83
C GLU A 256 -4.92 -12.55 2.47
N ARG A 257 -4.66 -11.26 2.23
CA ARG A 257 -3.50 -10.54 2.77
C ARG A 257 -3.76 -9.97 4.18
N VAL A 258 -4.99 -10.05 4.69
CA VAL A 258 -5.27 -9.84 6.11
C VAL A 258 -4.89 -11.14 6.83
N LYS A 259 -3.66 -11.19 7.36
CA LYS A 259 -3.03 -12.43 7.89
C LYS A 259 -2.92 -12.46 9.41
N ASN A 260 -3.00 -11.31 10.05
CA ASN A 260 -2.81 -11.21 11.50
C ASN A 260 -3.60 -10.05 12.07
N LYS A 261 -3.61 -10.00 13.41
CA LYS A 261 -4.26 -8.97 14.21
C LYS A 261 -3.80 -7.54 13.87
N LYS A 262 -2.48 -7.35 13.66
CA LYS A 262 -1.92 -6.03 13.34
C LYS A 262 -2.46 -5.51 12.01
N HIS A 263 -2.58 -6.36 10.98
CA HIS A 263 -3.14 -5.98 9.68
C HIS A 263 -4.62 -5.55 9.78
N TYR A 264 -5.39 -6.17 10.68
CA TYR A 264 -6.79 -5.78 10.87
C TYR A 264 -6.92 -4.49 11.66
N ASN A 265 -6.24 -4.43 12.82
CA ASN A 265 -6.33 -3.29 13.73
C ASN A 265 -5.69 -2.03 13.16
N SER A 266 -4.72 -2.14 12.24
CA SER A 266 -4.13 -0.95 11.61
C SER A 266 -5.15 -0.13 10.81
N PHE A 267 -6.25 -0.74 10.35
CA PHE A 267 -7.33 -0.08 9.60
C PHE A 267 -8.65 0.06 10.39
N ASN A 268 -8.78 -0.58 11.55
CA ASN A 268 -10.04 -0.67 12.32
C ASN A 268 -9.86 -0.30 13.80
N SER A 269 -8.87 0.54 14.09
CA SER A 269 -8.63 1.16 15.40
C SER A 269 -8.18 2.60 15.18
N GLY A 270 -7.96 3.36 16.27
CA GLY A 270 -7.38 4.71 16.20
C GLY A 270 -5.98 4.78 15.57
N PHE A 271 -5.36 3.65 15.23
CA PHE A 271 -4.14 3.62 14.44
C PHE A 271 -4.35 4.11 12.99
N PHE A 272 -5.56 3.97 12.45
CA PHE A 272 -5.96 4.59 11.19
C PHE A 272 -6.54 5.96 11.49
N VAL A 273 -5.92 7.01 10.96
CA VAL A 273 -6.41 8.38 11.09
C VAL A 273 -7.08 8.75 9.78
N ASN A 274 -8.38 9.00 9.82
CA ASN A 274 -9.13 9.33 8.62
C ASN A 274 -8.74 10.73 8.14
N LEU A 275 -8.76 10.92 6.81
CA LEU A 275 -8.32 12.16 6.20
C LEU A 275 -9.22 13.35 6.61
N ASP A 276 -10.51 13.13 6.84
CA ASP A 276 -11.48 14.12 7.35
C ASP A 276 -11.22 14.59 8.79
N GLU A 277 -10.48 13.83 9.59
CA GLU A 277 -10.10 14.25 10.95
C GLU A 277 -9.04 15.36 10.99
N PHE A 278 -8.31 15.59 9.89
CA PHE A 278 -7.24 16.59 9.87
C PHE A 278 -7.76 18.03 9.67
N PRO A 279 -7.16 19.02 10.35
CA PRO A 279 -6.04 18.89 11.28
C PRO A 279 -6.47 18.34 12.65
N LEU A 280 -5.63 17.49 13.25
CA LEU A 280 -5.85 16.93 14.58
C LEU A 280 -5.58 17.96 15.67
N ASP A 281 -6.19 17.74 16.85
CA ASP A 281 -5.88 18.48 18.06
C ASP A 281 -4.41 18.27 18.49
N LYS A 282 -3.81 19.31 19.09
CA LYS A 282 -2.40 19.28 19.49
C LYS A 282 -2.07 18.21 20.55
N ASP A 283 -3.06 17.84 21.35
CA ASP A 283 -2.96 16.84 22.42
C ASP A 283 -3.42 15.44 21.96
N ASP A 284 -3.65 15.23 20.66
CA ASP A 284 -4.05 13.94 20.13
C ASP A 284 -2.93 12.90 20.32
N GLU A 285 -3.23 11.83 21.07
CA GLU A 285 -2.29 10.77 21.45
C GLU A 285 -1.71 10.00 20.25
N ARG A 286 -2.32 10.12 19.07
CA ARG A 286 -1.85 9.49 17.83
C ARG A 286 -0.65 10.22 17.25
N ILE A 287 -0.47 11.51 17.57
CA ILE A 287 0.65 12.32 17.09
C ILE A 287 1.97 11.80 17.72
N PRO A 288 3.03 11.57 16.91
CA PRO A 288 4.33 11.17 17.44
C PRO A 288 4.85 12.17 18.46
N GLY A 289 5.23 11.68 19.64
CA GLY A 289 5.78 12.51 20.72
C GLY A 289 4.74 13.02 21.73
N VAL A 290 3.45 12.94 21.43
CA VAL A 290 2.36 13.31 22.36
C VAL A 290 1.93 12.11 23.21
N GLY A 291 1.66 10.95 22.58
CA GLY A 291 1.20 9.74 23.26
C GLY A 291 2.12 8.52 23.10
N HIS A 292 2.01 7.56 24.02
CA HIS A 292 2.66 6.24 23.95
C HIS A 292 1.75 5.13 23.36
N VAL A 293 0.52 5.49 22.93
CA VAL A 293 -0.61 4.54 22.83
C VAL A 293 -0.68 3.79 21.49
N THR A 294 -0.01 4.24 20.44
CA THR A 294 -0.18 3.68 19.08
C THR A 294 0.18 2.19 18.96
N ASN A 295 1.16 1.69 19.72
CA ASN A 295 1.45 0.25 19.78
C ASN A 295 0.36 -0.54 20.54
N GLY A 296 -0.27 0.10 21.53
CA GLY A 296 -1.43 -0.46 22.24
C GLY A 296 -2.64 -0.63 21.32
N MET A 297 -2.86 0.31 20.39
CA MET A 297 -3.97 0.24 19.41
C MET A 297 -3.86 -1.00 18.51
N LEU A 298 -2.65 -1.34 18.03
CA LEU A 298 -2.43 -2.55 17.23
C LEU A 298 -2.60 -3.83 18.06
N LYS A 299 -2.22 -3.80 19.34
CA LYS A 299 -2.32 -4.93 20.27
C LYS A 299 -3.71 -5.05 20.93
N GLY A 300 -4.59 -4.06 20.78
CA GLY A 300 -5.93 -4.03 21.36
C GLY A 300 -6.91 -5.03 20.73
N ASP A 301 -8.06 -5.27 21.34
CA ASP A 301 -9.03 -6.25 20.85
C ASP A 301 -9.48 -6.01 19.39
N MET A 302 -9.70 -7.09 18.64
CA MET A 302 -10.24 -6.96 17.28
C MET A 302 -11.75 -6.83 17.33
N VAL A 303 -12.27 -5.67 16.93
CA VAL A 303 -13.70 -5.35 16.90
C VAL A 303 -14.18 -5.26 15.46
N CYS A 304 -15.25 -5.98 15.11
CA CYS A 304 -15.79 -5.96 13.75
C CYS A 304 -16.17 -4.53 13.33
N TRP A 305 -15.74 -4.15 12.14
CA TRP A 305 -15.98 -2.83 11.54
C TRP A 305 -17.48 -2.53 11.39
N LYS A 306 -18.30 -3.56 11.11
CA LYS A 306 -19.73 -3.45 10.85
C LYS A 306 -20.57 -3.64 12.11
N CYS A 307 -20.63 -4.86 12.65
CA CYS A 307 -21.53 -5.19 13.78
C CYS A 307 -20.96 -4.85 15.17
N LYS A 308 -19.72 -4.37 15.25
CA LYS A 308 -19.02 -4.02 16.51
C LYS A 308 -18.83 -5.19 17.49
N ARG A 309 -19.02 -6.43 17.06
CA ARG A 309 -18.69 -7.62 17.86
C ARG A 309 -17.18 -7.68 18.13
N ASN A 310 -16.80 -7.94 19.38
CA ASN A 310 -15.41 -8.06 19.81
C ASN A 310 -14.94 -9.54 19.77
N PHE A 311 -13.83 -9.79 19.10
CA PHE A 311 -13.18 -11.10 18.90
C PHE A 311 -11.89 -11.28 19.73
N ARG A 312 -11.49 -10.27 20.51
CA ARG A 312 -10.30 -10.26 21.37
C ARG A 312 -9.03 -10.62 20.58
N ASN A 313 -8.45 -11.78 20.86
CA ASN A 313 -7.26 -12.33 20.20
C ASN A 313 -7.58 -13.49 19.23
N LYS A 314 -8.86 -13.74 18.94
CA LYS A 314 -9.30 -14.88 18.14
C LYS A 314 -9.40 -14.52 16.64
N PHE A 315 -8.24 -14.43 15.99
CA PHE A 315 -8.15 -13.97 14.59
C PHE A 315 -8.90 -14.87 13.61
N LYS A 316 -8.89 -16.20 13.83
CA LYS A 316 -9.64 -17.14 12.99
C LYS A 316 -11.15 -16.88 13.05
N GLU A 317 -11.71 -16.74 14.26
CA GLU A 317 -13.13 -16.43 14.44
C GLU A 317 -13.51 -15.09 13.78
N LEU A 318 -12.62 -14.10 13.83
CA LEU A 318 -12.81 -12.84 13.12
C LEU A 318 -12.83 -13.05 11.59
N LYS A 319 -11.87 -13.80 11.03
CA LYS A 319 -11.80 -14.08 9.59
C LYS A 319 -13.07 -14.78 9.09
N ASP A 320 -13.53 -15.80 9.81
CA ASP A 320 -14.77 -16.51 9.50
C ASP A 320 -15.98 -15.54 9.55
N HIS A 321 -16.00 -14.62 10.52
CA HIS A 321 -17.05 -13.61 10.62
C HIS A 321 -17.00 -12.55 9.51
N LEU A 322 -15.81 -12.10 9.11
CA LEU A 322 -15.64 -11.15 8.01
C LEU A 322 -16.14 -11.71 6.68
N GLU A 323 -16.03 -13.03 6.46
CA GLU A 323 -16.63 -13.71 5.30
C GLU A 323 -18.15 -13.53 5.28
N ILE A 324 -18.81 -13.74 6.43
CA ILE A 324 -20.27 -13.58 6.56
C ILE A 324 -20.68 -12.12 6.33
N GLU A 325 -19.93 -11.18 6.92
CA GLU A 325 -20.20 -9.75 6.75
C GLU A 325 -20.02 -9.31 5.30
N TYR A 326 -18.99 -9.81 4.62
CA TYR A 326 -18.72 -9.55 3.21
C TYR A 326 -19.80 -10.14 2.29
N GLU A 327 -20.20 -11.40 2.51
CA GLU A 327 -21.28 -12.04 1.75
C GLU A 327 -22.60 -11.26 1.85
N THR A 328 -22.87 -10.69 3.02
CA THR A 328 -24.04 -9.83 3.24
C THR A 328 -23.83 -8.46 2.58
N TRP A 329 -22.66 -7.85 2.79
CA TRP A 329 -22.32 -6.52 2.31
C TRP A 329 -22.32 -6.43 0.78
N LYS A 330 -21.77 -7.42 0.06
CA LYS A 330 -21.70 -7.41 -1.42
C LYS A 330 -23.06 -7.58 -2.12
N ARG A 331 -24.10 -7.97 -1.37
CA ARG A 331 -25.47 -8.20 -1.88
C ARG A 331 -26.40 -7.01 -1.70
N ILE A 332 -26.03 -6.04 -0.86
CA ILE A 332 -26.73 -4.74 -0.79
C ILE A 332 -26.65 -4.12 -2.18
#